data_AF-A0A6H1R1I5-F1
#
_entry.id   AF-A0A6H1R1I5-F1
#
_cell.length_a   1.000
_cell.length_b   1.000
_cell.length_c   1.000
_cell.angle_alpha   90.00
_cell.angle_beta   90.00
_cell.angle_gamma   90.00
#
_symmetry.space_group_name_H-M   'P 1'
#
loop_
_entity.id
_entity.type
_entity.pdbx_description
1 polymer ?
#
loop_
_entity_poly.entity_id
_entity_poly.type
_entity_poly.pdbx_seq_one_letter_code
_entity_poly.pdbx_strand_id
1 'polypeptide(L)'
;MQNIDHADLRAKLGAYSADALGDVEWLMVRTHLWECAPCQAELGRPELWNRAAPQRISPSKPSRDRRPQAQPGWSVAFGLALVAALVAFGVGYALGTTG
;
A
#
# COMPACT_ATOMS: atom_id res chain seq x y z
N MET A 1 -1.46 -23.81 2.13
CA MET A 1 -0.53 -23.36 3.18
C MET A 1 0.87 -23.78 2.76
N GLN A 2 1.72 -22.84 2.33
CA GLN A 2 3.10 -23.16 1.94
C GLN A 2 3.88 -23.58 3.19
N ASN A 3 4.39 -24.81 3.16
CA ASN A 3 5.22 -25.38 4.22
C ASN A 3 6.65 -24.84 4.00
N ILE A 4 6.94 -23.64 4.52
CA ILE A 4 8.31 -23.12 4.54
C ILE A 4 9.06 -23.96 5.57
N ASP A 5 10.07 -24.69 5.12
CA ASP A 5 10.89 -25.53 5.98
C ASP A 5 11.61 -24.67 7.04
N HIS A 6 11.49 -25.05 8.31
CA HIS A 6 12.14 -24.35 9.42
C HIS A 6 13.67 -24.28 9.27
N ALA A 7 14.28 -25.26 8.59
CA ALA A 7 15.71 -25.25 8.31
C ALA A 7 16.08 -24.15 7.31
N ASP A 8 15.29 -24.01 6.24
CA ASP A 8 15.49 -22.96 5.23
C ASP A 8 15.21 -21.57 5.83
N LEU A 9 14.24 -21.47 6.73
CA LEU A 9 13.96 -20.23 7.44
C LEU A 9 15.10 -19.82 8.39
N ARG A 10 15.66 -20.77 9.16
CA ARG A 10 16.84 -20.52 10.02
C ARG A 10 18.01 -19.95 9.24
N ALA A 11 18.31 -20.50 8.07
CA ALA A 11 19.39 -20.00 7.22
C ALA A 11 19.17 -18.54 6.79
N LYS A 12 17.90 -18.11 6.66
CA LYS A 12 17.52 -16.76 6.23
C LYS A 12 17.39 -15.75 7.37
N LEU A 13 17.35 -16.18 8.64
CA LEU A 13 17.17 -15.28 9.80
C LEU A 13 18.29 -14.22 9.91
N GLY A 14 19.53 -14.60 9.65
CA GLY A 14 20.67 -13.67 9.69
C GLY A 14 20.50 -12.55 8.67
N ALA A 15 20.21 -12.91 7.42
CA ALA A 15 19.97 -11.95 6.36
C ALA A 15 18.66 -11.15 6.57
N TYR A 16 17.65 -11.73 7.22
CA TYR A 16 16.42 -11.03 7.60
C TYR A 16 16.71 -9.94 8.63
N SER A 17 17.52 -10.25 9.65
CA SER A 17 17.93 -9.29 10.67
C SER A 17 18.83 -8.17 10.15
N ALA A 18 19.57 -8.44 9.06
CA ALA A 18 20.44 -7.48 8.37
C ALA A 18 19.73 -6.72 7.24
N ASP A 19 18.42 -6.94 7.04
CA ASP A 19 17.65 -6.39 5.93
C ASP A 19 18.24 -6.69 4.54
N ALA A 20 18.87 -7.85 4.37
CA ALA A 20 19.53 -8.29 3.14
C ALA A 20 18.70 -9.26 2.29
N LEU A 21 17.46 -9.57 2.69
CA LEU A 21 16.54 -10.41 1.91
C LEU A 21 15.87 -9.64 0.75
N GLY A 22 15.47 -10.35 -0.30
CA GLY A 22 14.55 -9.82 -1.31
C GLY A 22 13.16 -9.58 -0.72
N ASP A 23 12.36 -8.69 -1.30
CA ASP A 23 11.06 -8.27 -0.72
C ASP A 23 10.07 -9.42 -0.49
N VAL A 24 10.01 -10.36 -1.44
CA VAL A 24 9.14 -11.54 -1.35
C VAL A 24 9.59 -12.47 -0.22
N GLU A 25 10.88 -12.75 -0.14
CA GLU A 25 11.45 -13.59 0.92
C GLU A 25 11.31 -12.93 2.28
N TRP A 26 11.53 -11.60 2.34
CA TRP A 26 11.40 -10.82 3.56
C TRP A 26 9.98 -10.90 4.11
N LEU A 27 8.97 -10.76 3.24
CA LEU A 27 7.57 -10.88 3.62
C LEU A 27 7.23 -12.31 4.07
N MET A 28 7.73 -13.34 3.37
CA MET A 28 7.54 -14.73 3.78
C MET A 28 8.12 -15.01 5.17
N VAL A 29 9.38 -14.62 5.42
CA VAL A 29 10.04 -14.83 6.71
C VAL A 29 9.31 -14.05 7.82
N ARG A 30 8.90 -12.81 7.55
CA ARG A 30 8.12 -12.01 8.50
C ARG A 30 6.79 -12.67 8.87
N THR A 31 6.04 -13.17 7.88
CA THR A 31 4.76 -13.85 8.12
C THR A 31 4.96 -15.13 8.93
N HIS A 32 5.97 -15.94 8.59
CA HIS A 32 6.28 -17.16 9.33
C HIS A 32 6.71 -16.89 10.77
N LEU A 33 7.48 -15.83 11.02
CA LEU A 33 7.88 -15.42 12.36
C LEU A 33 6.69 -14.99 13.24
N TRP A 34 5.61 -14.50 12.63
CA TRP A 34 4.37 -14.18 13.35
C TRP A 34 3.61 -15.43 13.79
N GLU A 35 3.68 -16.50 12.98
CA GLU A 35 2.98 -17.75 13.23
C GLU A 35 3.82 -18.77 14.03
N CYS A 36 5.15 -18.61 14.05
CA CYS A 36 6.09 -19.59 14.59
C CYS A 36 6.96 -19.05 15.74
N ALA A 37 6.50 -19.26 16.98
CA ALA A 37 7.23 -18.92 18.21
C ALA A 37 8.65 -19.51 18.32
N PRO A 38 8.95 -20.77 17.93
CA PRO A 38 10.31 -21.29 18.04
C PRO A 38 11.31 -20.60 17.09
N CYS A 39 10.89 -20.27 15.87
CA CYS A 39 11.75 -19.49 14.95
C CYS A 39 11.94 -18.05 15.43
N GLN A 40 10.94 -17.48 16.12
CA GLN A 40 11.06 -16.17 16.76
C GLN A 40 12.06 -16.18 17.93
N ALA A 41 12.05 -17.24 18.75
CA ALA A 41 12.96 -17.38 19.89
C ALA A 41 14.43 -17.46 19.45
N GLU A 42 14.71 -18.15 18.34
CA GLU A 42 16.07 -18.27 17.78
C GLU A 42 16.65 -16.97 17.23
N LEU A 43 15.78 -16.01 16.87
CA LEU A 43 16.21 -14.68 16.47
C LEU A 43 16.88 -13.92 17.63
N GLY A 44 16.67 -14.36 18.88
CA GLY A 44 17.36 -13.85 20.07
C GLY A 44 17.10 -12.37 20.33
N ARG A 45 15.98 -11.84 19.84
CA ARG A 45 15.62 -10.42 19.96
C ARG A 45 14.58 -10.22 21.07
N PRO A 46 14.67 -9.10 21.82
CA PRO A 46 13.71 -8.79 22.88
C PRO A 46 12.30 -8.59 22.31
N GLU A 47 11.26 -8.86 23.10
CA GLU A 47 9.84 -8.77 22.67
C GLU A 47 9.47 -7.42 22.04
N LEU A 48 10.13 -6.34 22.48
CA LEU A 48 9.99 -4.98 21.93
C LEU A 48 10.45 -4.86 20.47
N TRP A 49 11.36 -5.73 20.04
CA TRP A 49 11.77 -5.85 18.63
C TRP A 49 10.61 -6.29 17.75
N ASN A 50 9.58 -6.97 18.24
CA ASN A 50 8.40 -7.25 17.41
C ASN A 50 7.62 -5.97 17.05
N ARG A 51 7.61 -4.97 17.96
CA ARG A 51 7.03 -3.64 17.67
C ARG A 51 7.94 -2.77 16.83
N ALA A 52 9.26 -2.86 17.06
CA ALA A 52 10.28 -2.14 16.31
C ALA A 52 10.89 -2.95 15.16
N ALA A 53 10.24 -4.05 14.76
CA ALA A 53 10.74 -4.93 13.73
C ALA A 53 10.93 -4.09 12.47
N PRO A 54 11.94 -4.39 11.64
CA PRO A 54 12.16 -3.63 10.41
C PRO A 54 10.83 -3.51 9.68
N GLN A 55 10.23 -2.32 9.69
CA GLN A 55 9.06 -2.06 8.88
C GLN A 55 9.67 -1.73 7.53
N ARG A 56 9.85 -2.75 6.67
CA ARG A 56 10.07 -2.45 5.26
C ARG A 56 8.83 -1.73 4.81
N ILE A 57 8.95 -0.41 4.72
CA ILE A 57 8.10 0.41 3.90
C ILE A 57 8.40 -0.13 2.52
N SER A 58 7.58 -1.09 2.04
CA SER A 58 7.58 -1.45 0.64
C SER A 58 7.66 -0.13 -0.10
N PRO A 59 8.58 0.06 -1.04
CA PRO A 59 8.37 1.10 -2.02
C PRO A 59 7.09 0.67 -2.75
N SER A 60 5.94 1.11 -2.22
CA SER A 60 4.81 1.54 -3.02
C SER A 60 5.50 2.28 -4.15
N LYS A 61 5.54 1.64 -5.33
CA LYS A 61 6.21 2.07 -6.56
C LYS A 61 6.54 3.55 -6.46
N PRO A 62 7.82 3.97 -6.56
CA PRO A 62 8.25 5.32 -6.22
C PRO A 62 7.17 6.28 -6.69
N SER A 63 6.54 6.98 -5.74
CA SER A 63 5.44 7.90 -6.01
C SER A 63 5.89 8.78 -7.18
N ARG A 64 5.46 8.40 -8.38
CA ARG A 64 5.98 8.99 -9.62
C ARG A 64 5.37 10.37 -9.84
N ASP A 65 4.51 10.82 -8.94
CA ASP A 65 3.72 12.03 -9.11
C ASP A 65 3.66 12.86 -7.82
N ARG A 66 4.81 13.07 -7.17
CA ARG A 66 5.04 14.32 -6.44
C ARG A 66 5.94 15.27 -7.22
N ARG A 67 5.72 15.36 -8.54
CA ARG A 67 5.85 16.65 -9.21
C ARG A 67 4.64 17.48 -8.78
N PRO A 68 4.79 18.76 -8.41
CA PRO A 68 3.69 19.69 -8.50
C PRO A 68 3.34 19.76 -9.99
N GLN A 69 2.44 18.89 -10.45
CA GLN A 69 1.81 19.05 -11.73
C GLN A 69 0.99 20.33 -11.56
N ALA A 70 1.49 21.43 -12.12
CA ALA A 70 0.70 22.62 -12.32
C ALA A 70 -0.54 22.17 -13.07
N GLN A 71 -1.64 21.93 -12.35
CA GLN A 71 -2.90 21.60 -12.97
C GLN A 71 -3.26 22.81 -13.83
N PRO A 72 -3.35 22.66 -15.16
CA PRO A 72 -3.81 23.76 -15.98
C PRO A 72 -5.24 24.08 -15.51
N GLY A 73 -5.49 25.31 -15.06
CA GLY A 73 -6.76 25.75 -14.43
C GLY A 73 -8.00 25.60 -15.31
N TRP A 74 -7.88 25.02 -16.50
CA TRP A 74 -8.96 24.70 -17.42
C TRP A 74 -9.83 23.53 -16.97
N SER A 75 -9.32 22.58 -16.18
CA SER A 75 -10.15 21.46 -15.69
C SER A 75 -11.32 21.94 -14.81
N VAL A 76 -11.11 23.03 -14.06
CA VAL A 76 -12.17 23.66 -13.25
C VAL A 76 -13.23 24.31 -14.15
N ALA A 77 -12.80 24.97 -15.23
CA ALA A 77 -13.72 25.59 -16.19
C ALA A 77 -14.61 24.54 -16.91
N PHE A 78 -14.02 23.42 -17.32
CA PHE A 78 -14.79 22.31 -17.92
C PHE A 78 -15.79 21.70 -16.94
N GLY A 79 -15.38 21.48 -15.69
CA GLY A 79 -16.29 20.97 -14.66
C GLY A 79 -17.48 21.90 -14.43
N LEU A 80 -17.21 23.21 -14.32
CA LEU A 80 -18.26 24.20 -14.04
C LEU A 80 -19.23 24.38 -15.22
N ALA A 81 -18.71 24.36 -16.46
CA ALA A 81 -19.54 24.41 -17.66
C ALA A 81 -20.47 23.19 -17.78
N LEU A 82 -19.98 21.99 -17.44
CA LEU A 82 -20.77 20.76 -17.50
C LEU A 82 -21.88 20.74 -16.43
N VAL A 83 -21.59 21.22 -15.22
CA VAL A 83 -22.60 21.39 -14.16
C VAL A 83 -23.66 22.40 -14.58
N ALA A 84 -23.27 23.55 -15.16
CA ALA A 84 -24.22 24.56 -15.63
C ALA A 84 -25.13 24.00 -16.74
N ALA A 85 -24.58 23.23 -17.68
CA ALA A 85 -25.36 22.57 -18.73
C ALA A 85 -26.37 21.56 -18.16
N LEU A 86 -25.96 20.75 -17.18
CA LEU A 86 -26.86 19.80 -16.50
C LEU A 86 -27.98 20.50 -15.72
N VAL A 87 -27.68 21.60 -15.03
CA VAL A 87 -28.69 22.38 -14.30
C VAL A 87 -29.68 23.03 -15.28
N ALA A 88 -29.20 23.66 -16.35
CA ALA A 88 -30.07 24.25 -17.37
C ALA A 88 -30.94 23.19 -18.07
N PHE A 89 -30.37 22.03 -18.40
CA PHE A 89 -31.11 20.93 -19.01
C PHE A 89 -32.13 20.30 -18.05
N GLY A 90 -31.76 20.10 -16.79
CA GLY A 90 -32.65 19.54 -15.76
C GLY A 90 -33.80 20.49 -15.41
N VAL A 91 -33.55 21.79 -15.32
CA VAL A 91 -34.59 22.81 -15.09
C VAL A 91 -35.51 22.93 -16.32
N GLY A 92 -34.96 22.87 -17.53
CA GLY A 92 -35.74 22.82 -18.77
C GLY A 92 -36.62 21.57 -18.85
N TYR A 93 -36.13 20.41 -18.41
CA TYR A 93 -36.92 19.17 -18.34
C TYR A 93 -38.06 19.23 -17.33
N ALA A 94 -37.88 19.92 -16.20
CA ALA A 94 -38.91 20.05 -15.17
C ALA A 94 -40.04 21.01 -15.56
N LEU A 95 -39.78 22.02 -16.41
CA LEU A 95 -40.77 22.98 -16.90
C LEU A 95 -41.40 22.57 -18.25
N GLY A 96 -40.72 21.75 -19.05
CA GLY A 96 -41.14 21.38 -20.41
C GLY A 96 -42.12 20.19 -20.49
N THR A 97 -42.32 19.42 -19.42
CA THR A 97 -43.22 18.24 -19.43
C THR A 97 -44.64 18.54 -18.94
N THR A 98 -45.00 19.81 -18.76
CA THR A 98 -46.35 20.27 -18.38
C THR A 98 -47.04 21.06 -19.50
N GLY A 99 -46.75 20.74 -20.77
CA GLY A 99 -47.43 21.28 -21.95
C GLY A 99 -47.89 20.18 -22.89
#